data_AF-A0A358MBD9-F1
#
_entry.id   AF-A0A358MBD9-F1
#
_cell.length_a   1.000
_cell.length_b   1.000
_cell.length_c   1.000
_cell.angle_alpha   90.00
_cell.angle_beta   90.00
_cell.angle_gamma   90.00
#
_symmetry.space_group_name_H-M   'P 1'
#
loop_
_entity.id
_entity.type
_entity.pdbx_description
1 polymer ?
#
loop_
_entity_poly.entity_id
_entity_poly.type
_entity_poly.pdbx_seq_one_letter_code
_entity_poly.pdbx_strand_id
1 'polypeptide(L)'
;MMRAAFFVAICLSHAALSWADQNIREAVQDYMGFATYEAGIIMPAQLDEMVFKAATFIDTRDAEQFEAEHIPGAKNIEWREIPARLQELPEQGLVILYCNTGTLSAQATFAARLLGREKCCGDARRDNRLEPRCGMEAQMKLLKWIDIPPVWLTAFAMAAYFQAQYFSFGLSLDFAVTRFVAGLLLGGGVLLGLLAVYEMRRQDTTIIPHREADRLVQSGIFSRTRNPIYLGDLLILAGITLYLDAVLALVLVPVLARVLERRFILPEEDRLRRKFRADFARYCQKTRRWI
;
A
#
# COMPACT_ATOMS: atom_id res chain seq x y z
N MET A 1 -46.68 -3.90 11.27
CA MET A 1 -45.57 -2.91 11.23
C MET A 1 -44.41 -3.22 12.19
N MET A 2 -44.59 -4.01 13.27
CA MET A 2 -43.52 -4.28 14.26
C MET A 2 -42.48 -5.36 13.84
N ARG A 3 -42.73 -6.13 12.78
CA ARG A 3 -41.81 -7.18 12.27
C ARG A 3 -40.70 -6.66 11.36
N ALA A 4 -40.88 -5.50 10.73
CA ALA A 4 -39.88 -4.89 9.83
C ALA A 4 -38.75 -4.21 10.60
N ALA A 5 -39.05 -3.60 11.75
CA ALA A 5 -38.04 -2.95 12.60
C ALA A 5 -37.04 -3.94 13.23
N PHE A 6 -37.48 -5.18 13.52
CA PHE A 6 -36.63 -6.22 14.12
C PHE A 6 -35.62 -6.80 13.10
N PHE A 7 -36.00 -6.92 11.83
CA PHE A 7 -35.12 -7.41 10.76
C PHE A 7 -34.03 -6.39 10.38
N VAL A 8 -34.35 -5.09 10.39
CA VAL A 8 -33.38 -4.02 10.10
C VAL A 8 -32.31 -3.92 11.20
N ALA A 9 -32.68 -4.11 12.46
CA ALA A 9 -31.73 -4.11 13.59
C ALA A 9 -30.71 -5.28 13.55
N ILE A 10 -31.15 -6.46 13.08
CA ILE A 10 -30.28 -7.65 12.93
C ILE A 10 -29.31 -7.50 11.74
N CYS A 11 -29.77 -6.91 10.63
CA CYS A 11 -28.90 -6.64 9.47
C CYS A 11 -27.84 -5.57 9.75
N LEU A 12 -28.17 -4.53 10.53
CA LEU A 12 -27.22 -3.50 10.95
C LEU A 12 -26.14 -4.03 11.89
N SER A 13 -26.47 -5.01 12.74
CA SER A 13 -25.50 -5.62 13.66
C SER A 13 -24.59 -6.65 12.96
N HIS A 14 -25.07 -7.35 11.93
CA HIS A 14 -24.21 -8.20 11.07
C HIS A 14 -23.28 -7.37 10.19
N ALA A 15 -23.75 -6.23 9.66
CA ALA A 15 -22.91 -5.29 8.94
C ALA A 15 -21.84 -4.69 9.87
N ALA A 16 -22.17 -4.28 11.10
CA ALA A 16 -21.17 -3.75 12.03
C ALA A 16 -20.09 -4.78 12.41
N LEU A 17 -20.45 -6.06 12.61
CA LEU A 17 -19.47 -7.13 12.90
C LEU A 17 -18.56 -7.42 11.71
N SER A 18 -19.10 -7.44 10.48
CA SER A 18 -18.29 -7.72 9.29
C SER A 18 -17.32 -6.59 8.95
N TRP A 19 -17.65 -5.34 9.28
CA TRP A 19 -16.76 -4.20 9.10
C TRP A 19 -15.61 -4.19 10.12
N ALA A 20 -15.87 -4.57 11.37
CA ALA A 20 -14.82 -4.66 12.40
C ALA A 20 -13.78 -5.75 12.08
N ASP A 21 -14.22 -6.94 11.62
CA ASP A 21 -13.34 -8.03 11.18
C ASP A 21 -12.53 -7.61 9.93
N GLN A 22 -13.17 -6.95 8.96
CA GLN A 22 -12.49 -6.46 7.77
C GLN A 22 -11.36 -5.47 8.11
N ASN A 23 -11.58 -4.54 9.05
CA ASN A 23 -10.58 -3.56 9.44
C ASN A 23 -9.35 -4.19 10.10
N ILE A 24 -9.56 -5.19 10.96
CA ILE A 24 -8.45 -5.91 11.62
C ILE A 24 -7.68 -6.73 10.59
N ARG A 25 -8.38 -7.45 9.71
CA ARG A 25 -7.76 -8.22 8.63
C ARG A 25 -6.95 -7.33 7.71
N GLU A 26 -7.48 -6.16 7.37
CA GLU A 26 -6.78 -5.16 6.55
C GLU A 26 -5.52 -4.65 7.25
N ALA A 27 -5.59 -4.28 8.53
CA ALA A 27 -4.42 -3.84 9.29
C ALA A 27 -3.34 -4.93 9.40
N VAL A 28 -3.75 -6.18 9.61
CA VAL A 28 -2.84 -7.34 9.67
C VAL A 28 -2.19 -7.59 8.31
N GLN A 29 -2.97 -7.56 7.22
CA GLN A 29 -2.46 -7.74 5.86
C GLN A 29 -1.50 -6.63 5.45
N ASP A 30 -1.79 -5.38 5.82
CA ASP A 30 -0.92 -4.23 5.56
C ASP A 30 0.42 -4.41 6.27
N TYR A 31 0.39 -4.75 7.56
CA TYR A 31 1.60 -5.06 8.32
C TYR A 31 2.41 -6.20 7.68
N MET A 32 1.76 -7.34 7.38
CA MET A 32 2.43 -8.51 6.82
C MET A 32 2.95 -8.28 5.39
N GLY A 33 2.31 -7.40 4.62
CA GLY A 33 2.74 -7.04 3.27
C GLY A 33 4.03 -6.22 3.24
N PHE A 34 4.38 -5.55 4.35
CA PHE A 34 5.60 -4.76 4.47
C PHE A 34 6.67 -5.36 5.37
N ALA A 35 6.30 -6.26 6.29
CA ALA A 35 7.25 -6.93 7.16
C ALA A 35 8.22 -7.80 6.33
N THR A 36 9.52 -7.55 6.47
CA THR A 36 10.56 -8.46 5.98
C THR A 36 10.66 -9.68 6.91
N TYR A 37 11.34 -10.74 6.46
CA TYR A 37 11.57 -11.94 7.29
C TYR A 37 12.29 -11.65 8.61
N GLU A 38 13.04 -10.54 8.68
CA GLU A 38 13.79 -10.10 9.86
C GLU A 38 13.14 -8.88 10.54
N ALA A 39 11.97 -8.43 10.08
CA ALA A 39 11.32 -7.24 10.61
C ALA A 39 10.89 -7.45 12.05
N GLY A 40 11.37 -6.57 12.93
CA GLY A 40 11.08 -6.67 14.36
C GLY A 40 11.78 -7.84 15.03
N ILE A 41 12.92 -8.28 14.50
CA ILE A 41 13.78 -9.27 15.12
C ILE A 41 15.15 -8.62 15.45
N ILE A 42 15.63 -8.82 16.68
CA ILE A 42 17.02 -8.55 17.06
C ILE A 42 17.68 -9.86 17.46
N MET A 43 18.91 -10.08 16.99
CA MET A 43 19.71 -11.25 17.33
C MET A 43 20.60 -10.93 18.54
N PRO A 44 20.92 -11.90 19.42
CA PRO A 44 21.80 -11.66 20.57
C PRO A 44 23.17 -11.10 20.18
N ALA A 45 23.71 -11.47 19.02
CA ALA A 45 24.98 -10.94 18.50
C ALA A 45 24.92 -9.45 18.13
N GLN A 46 23.73 -8.87 17.98
CA GLN A 46 23.51 -7.46 17.67
C GLN A 46 23.40 -6.59 18.94
N LEU A 47 23.41 -7.20 20.13
CA LEU A 47 23.39 -6.51 21.42
C LEU A 47 24.82 -6.17 21.86
N ASP A 48 25.38 -5.09 21.31
CA ASP A 48 26.59 -4.50 21.87
C ASP A 48 26.29 -3.70 23.15
N GLU A 49 27.34 -3.31 23.88
CA GLU A 49 27.21 -2.60 25.16
C GLU A 49 26.49 -1.25 25.02
N MET A 50 26.57 -0.61 23.85
CA MET A 50 25.92 0.66 23.56
C MET A 50 24.40 0.46 23.37
N VAL A 51 23.99 -0.56 22.62
CA VAL A 51 22.59 -0.95 22.45
C VAL A 51 21.99 -1.38 23.80
N PHE A 52 22.73 -2.15 24.59
CA PHE A 52 22.27 -2.61 25.90
C PHE A 52 22.01 -1.45 26.89
N LYS A 53 22.79 -0.37 26.80
CA LYS A 53 22.60 0.84 27.61
C LYS A 53 21.51 1.77 27.08
N ALA A 54 21.23 1.75 25.78
CA ALA A 54 20.29 2.66 25.13
C ALA A 54 18.87 2.08 24.95
N ALA A 55 18.73 0.75 24.94
CA ALA A 55 17.46 0.08 24.70
C ALA A 55 16.66 -0.10 26.01
N THR A 56 15.33 -0.05 25.88
CA THR A 56 14.42 -0.46 26.96
C THR A 56 14.08 -1.93 26.77
N PHE A 57 14.44 -2.76 27.74
CA PHE A 57 14.14 -4.20 27.72
C PHE A 57 12.79 -4.48 28.37
N ILE A 58 11.96 -5.26 27.68
CA ILE A 58 10.66 -5.72 28.15
C ILE A 58 10.67 -7.25 28.17
N ASP A 59 10.55 -7.82 29.36
CA ASP A 59 10.40 -9.25 29.55
C ASP A 59 8.94 -9.64 29.34
N THR A 60 8.67 -10.49 28.34
CA THR A 60 7.30 -10.88 27.98
C THR A 60 6.86 -12.20 28.62
N ARG A 61 7.63 -12.72 29.58
CA ARG A 61 7.31 -13.91 30.36
C ARG A 61 6.39 -13.55 31.53
N ASP A 62 5.91 -14.56 32.25
CA ASP A 62 5.18 -14.36 33.50
C ASP A 62 6.08 -13.79 34.62
N ALA A 63 5.44 -13.28 35.66
CA ALA A 63 6.13 -12.64 36.79
C ALA A 63 7.03 -13.61 37.56
N GLU A 64 6.66 -14.90 37.67
CA GLU A 64 7.47 -15.89 38.38
C GLU A 64 8.82 -16.11 37.71
N GLN A 65 8.82 -16.22 36.38
CA GLN A 65 10.06 -16.34 35.59
C GLN A 65 10.89 -15.07 35.63
N PHE A 66 10.25 -13.89 35.67
CA PHE A 66 10.95 -12.61 35.79
C PHE A 66 11.65 -12.47 37.14
N GLU A 67 10.96 -12.77 38.24
CA GLU A 67 11.53 -12.70 39.60
C GLU A 67 12.66 -13.72 39.82
N ALA A 68 12.59 -14.88 39.15
CA ALA A 68 13.64 -15.88 39.21
C ALA A 68 14.96 -15.39 38.57
N GLU A 69 14.88 -14.84 37.36
CA GLU A 69 16.03 -14.29 36.63
C GLU A 69 15.55 -13.39 35.48
N HIS A 70 16.13 -12.20 35.35
CA HIS A 70 15.83 -11.27 34.26
C HIS A 70 17.03 -10.37 33.93
N ILE A 71 16.94 -9.68 32.80
CA ILE A 71 17.94 -8.69 32.40
C ILE A 71 17.87 -7.48 33.36
N PRO A 72 18.98 -7.06 34.00
CA PRO A 72 18.97 -5.92 34.91
C PRO A 72 18.40 -4.66 34.26
N GLY A 73 17.40 -4.05 34.91
CA GLY A 73 16.71 -2.86 34.40
C GLY A 73 15.57 -3.13 33.40
N ALA A 74 15.29 -4.39 33.07
CA ALA A 74 14.13 -4.75 32.27
C ALA A 74 12.81 -4.55 33.04
N LYS A 75 11.72 -4.26 32.31
CA LYS A 75 10.36 -4.23 32.86
C LYS A 75 9.61 -5.51 32.47
N ASN A 76 8.81 -6.06 33.37
CA ASN A 76 7.96 -7.21 33.06
C ASN A 76 6.58 -6.75 32.56
N ILE A 77 6.21 -7.19 31.36
CA ILE A 77 4.84 -7.08 30.82
C ILE A 77 4.56 -8.37 30.06
N GLU A 78 3.71 -9.24 30.60
CA GLU A 78 3.39 -10.53 29.96
C GLU A 78 2.82 -10.29 28.55
N TRP A 79 3.21 -11.12 27.59
CA TRP A 79 2.94 -10.87 26.15
C TRP A 79 1.46 -10.62 25.81
N ARG A 80 0.50 -11.17 26.56
CA ARG A 80 -0.96 -10.97 26.37
C ARG A 80 -1.44 -9.65 26.92
N GLU A 81 -0.71 -9.05 27.86
CA GLU A 81 -1.04 -7.76 28.46
C GLU A 81 -0.54 -6.58 27.63
N ILE A 82 0.45 -6.81 26.76
CA ILE A 82 1.06 -5.78 25.90
C ILE A 82 0.01 -4.93 25.14
N PRO A 83 -1.03 -5.49 24.51
CA PRO A 83 -2.06 -4.68 23.85
C PRO A 83 -2.78 -3.70 24.79
N ALA A 84 -3.04 -4.11 26.03
CA ALA A 84 -3.75 -3.31 27.02
C ALA A 84 -2.83 -2.28 27.69
N ARG A 85 -1.54 -2.57 27.79
CA ARG A 85 -0.52 -1.79 28.49
C ARG A 85 0.44 -1.07 27.53
N LEU A 86 0.00 -0.81 26.30
CA LEU A 86 0.83 -0.23 25.23
C LEU A 86 1.40 1.15 25.58
N GLN A 87 0.75 1.89 26.50
CA GLN A 87 1.22 3.20 26.94
C GLN A 87 2.48 3.13 27.83
N GLU A 88 2.78 1.96 28.41
CA GLU A 88 3.98 1.75 29.22
C GLU A 88 5.23 1.53 28.36
N LEU A 89 5.05 1.19 27.08
CA LEU A 89 6.13 1.09 26.11
C LEU A 89 6.53 2.50 25.66
N PRO A 90 7.82 2.88 25.75
CA PRO A 90 8.26 4.22 25.39
C PRO A 90 8.08 4.47 23.89
N GLU A 91 7.62 5.67 23.54
CA GLU A 91 7.36 6.06 22.14
C GLU A 91 8.66 6.43 21.39
N GLN A 92 9.71 6.73 22.15
CA GLN A 92 11.03 7.12 21.66
C GLN A 92 12.09 6.17 22.20
N GLY A 93 13.15 5.96 21.43
CA GLY A 93 14.17 4.95 21.75
C GLY A 93 13.83 3.56 21.21
N LEU A 94 14.79 2.65 21.34
CA LEU A 94 14.67 1.25 20.92
C LEU A 94 14.03 0.44 22.06
N VAL A 95 12.98 -0.34 21.74
CA VAL A 95 12.32 -1.22 22.71
C VAL A 95 12.56 -2.67 22.29
N ILE A 96 13.13 -3.46 23.19
CA ILE A 96 13.48 -4.86 22.93
C ILE A 96 12.60 -5.75 23.79
N LEU A 97 11.74 -6.53 23.14
CA LEU A 97 10.90 -7.52 23.81
C LEU A 97 11.62 -8.87 23.76
N TYR A 98 11.74 -9.56 24.89
CA TYR A 98 12.44 -10.85 24.93
C TYR A 98 11.69 -11.90 25.75
N CYS A 99 11.97 -13.17 25.44
CA CYS A 99 11.51 -14.32 26.20
C CYS A 99 12.51 -15.48 26.05
N ASN A 100 12.17 -16.67 26.57
CA ASN A 100 13.10 -17.81 26.52
C ASN A 100 13.35 -18.33 25.09
N THR A 101 12.30 -18.40 24.26
CA THR A 101 12.35 -19.07 22.94
C THR A 101 12.22 -18.12 21.74
N GLY A 102 11.98 -16.83 22.00
CA GLY A 102 11.63 -15.83 20.97
C GLY A 102 10.15 -15.86 20.52
N THR A 103 9.37 -16.85 20.93
CA THR A 103 7.98 -17.00 20.46
C THR A 103 7.04 -15.95 21.06
N LEU A 104 7.10 -15.77 22.39
CA LEU A 104 6.25 -14.82 23.11
C LEU A 104 6.62 -13.37 22.76
N SER A 105 7.92 -13.07 22.66
CA SER A 105 8.41 -11.75 22.27
C SER A 105 8.03 -11.41 20.84
N ALA A 106 8.03 -12.38 19.90
CA ALA A 106 7.56 -12.16 18.54
C ALA A 106 6.05 -11.85 18.48
N GLN A 107 5.22 -12.58 19.24
CA GLN A 107 3.77 -12.30 19.31
C GLN A 107 3.48 -10.93 19.93
N ALA A 108 4.18 -10.59 21.02
CA ALA A 108 4.08 -9.29 21.66
C ALA A 108 4.53 -8.15 20.73
N THR A 109 5.65 -8.33 20.03
CA THR A 109 6.19 -7.34 19.07
C THR A 109 5.23 -7.13 17.92
N PHE A 110 4.66 -8.22 17.38
CA PHE A 110 3.63 -8.14 16.34
C PHE A 110 2.43 -7.33 16.82
N ALA A 111 1.89 -7.64 18.00
CA ALA A 111 0.76 -6.91 18.56
C ALA A 111 1.08 -5.43 18.82
N ALA A 112 2.25 -5.13 19.38
CA ALA A 112 2.67 -3.76 19.65
C ALA A 112 2.83 -2.95 18.36
N ARG A 113 3.45 -3.52 17.32
CA ARG A 113 3.62 -2.87 16.01
C ARG A 113 2.29 -2.66 15.29
N LEU A 114 1.38 -3.63 15.35
CA LEU A 114 0.03 -3.52 14.79
C LEU A 114 -0.76 -2.38 15.44
N LEU A 115 -0.51 -2.12 16.73
CA LEU A 115 -1.11 -1.02 17.50
C LEU A 115 -0.31 0.29 17.43
N GLY A 116 0.67 0.39 16.52
CA GLY A 116 1.38 1.65 16.22
C GLY A 116 2.72 1.85 16.93
N ARG A 117 3.28 0.84 17.60
CA ARG A 117 4.63 0.89 18.20
C ARG A 117 5.70 0.32 17.26
N GLU A 118 6.04 1.07 16.22
CA GLU A 118 6.95 0.63 15.14
C GLU A 118 8.40 0.35 15.60
N LYS A 119 8.84 0.92 16.73
CA LYS A 119 10.22 0.77 17.25
C LYS A 119 10.42 -0.42 18.21
N CYS A 120 9.41 -1.26 18.37
CA CYS A 120 9.52 -2.51 19.13
C CYS A 120 10.20 -3.59 18.27
N CYS A 121 11.24 -4.25 18.78
CA CYS A 121 11.96 -5.35 18.12
C CYS A 121 11.96 -6.55 19.11
N GLY A 122 11.58 -7.75 18.67
CA GLY A 122 11.57 -8.98 19.45
C GLY A 122 12.88 -9.75 19.32
N ASP A 123 13.35 -10.42 20.36
CA ASP A 123 14.57 -11.24 20.29
C ASP A 123 14.34 -12.55 19.53
N ALA A 124 15.22 -12.89 18.56
CA ALA A 124 15.25 -14.22 17.93
C ALA A 124 16.58 -14.94 18.21
N ARG A 125 16.49 -16.19 18.68
CA ARG A 125 17.65 -17.09 18.82
C ARG A 125 17.73 -18.11 17.69
N ARG A 126 18.23 -17.75 16.50
CA ARG A 126 19.07 -18.65 15.65
C ARG A 126 19.58 -18.04 14.34
N ASP A 127 20.78 -18.50 14.01
CA ASP A 127 21.61 -18.36 12.79
C ASP A 127 22.31 -17.01 12.58
N ASN A 128 23.61 -17.13 12.35
CA ASN A 128 24.67 -16.16 12.56
C ASN A 128 24.96 -15.38 11.28
N ARG A 129 23.94 -14.71 10.72
CA ARG A 129 24.13 -13.93 9.50
C ARG A 129 23.08 -12.82 9.34
N LEU A 130 23.60 -11.63 9.03
CA LEU A 130 22.96 -10.48 8.37
C LEU A 130 22.49 -9.30 9.24
N GLU A 131 22.42 -8.16 8.55
CA GLU A 131 22.78 -6.78 8.92
C GLU A 131 21.72 -5.96 9.69
N PRO A 132 22.10 -4.82 10.31
CA PRO A 132 21.23 -4.07 11.21
C PRO A 132 20.25 -3.16 10.47
N ARG A 133 18.93 -3.34 10.64
CA ARG A 133 17.91 -2.33 10.26
C ARG A 133 16.71 -2.25 11.24
N CYS A 134 16.94 -2.18 12.54
CA CYS A 134 15.91 -1.64 13.46
C CYS A 134 16.00 -0.10 13.39
N GLY A 135 15.35 0.50 12.40
CA GLY A 135 15.19 1.96 12.30
C GLY A 135 15.29 2.54 10.88
N MET A 136 14.23 2.43 10.06
CA MET A 136 13.88 3.42 9.01
C MET A 136 12.52 3.12 8.33
N GLU A 137 11.42 2.91 9.07
CA GLU A 137 10.12 2.53 8.43
C GLU A 137 9.11 3.69 8.33
N ALA A 138 9.13 4.66 9.25
CA ALA A 138 8.17 5.77 9.24
C ALA A 138 8.28 6.68 7.99
N GLN A 139 9.49 6.85 7.42
CA GLN A 139 9.67 7.64 6.18
C GLN A 139 9.21 6.90 4.92
N MET A 140 9.06 5.57 4.96
CA MET A 140 8.63 4.77 3.80
C MET A 140 7.10 4.76 3.62
N LYS A 141 6.33 4.94 4.71
CA LYS A 141 4.86 5.02 4.68
C LYS A 141 4.36 6.32 4.02
N LEU A 142 4.98 7.46 4.34
CA LEU A 142 4.59 8.76 3.77
C LEU A 142 4.88 8.86 2.26
N LEU A 143 6.00 8.29 1.81
CA LEU A 143 6.39 8.31 0.40
C LEU A 143 5.51 7.40 -0.47
N LYS A 144 4.99 6.28 0.09
CA LYS A 144 4.10 5.35 -0.64
C LYS A 144 2.67 5.87 -0.77
N TRP A 145 2.18 6.68 0.16
CA TRP A 145 0.84 7.28 0.07
C TRP A 145 0.73 8.38 -1.00
N ILE A 146 1.86 9.00 -1.35
CA ILE A 146 1.96 9.96 -2.48
C ILE A 146 2.01 9.22 -3.84
N ASP A 147 2.43 7.97 -3.84
CA ASP A 147 2.69 7.20 -5.07
C ASP A 147 1.44 6.48 -5.55
N ILE A 148 0.40 7.26 -5.90
CA ILE A 148 -0.84 6.78 -6.53
C ILE A 148 -1.01 7.37 -7.94
N PRO A 149 -1.56 6.63 -8.91
CA PRO A 149 -1.64 7.09 -10.31
C PRO A 149 -2.31 8.46 -10.50
N PRO A 150 -3.40 8.82 -9.80
CA PRO A 150 -4.00 10.15 -9.92
C PRO A 150 -3.07 11.30 -9.51
N VAL A 151 -2.16 11.08 -8.56
CA VAL A 151 -1.18 12.11 -8.14
C VAL A 151 -0.15 12.36 -9.23
N TRP A 152 0.27 11.32 -9.95
CA TRP A 152 1.16 11.48 -11.10
C TRP A 152 0.46 12.18 -12.27
N LEU A 153 -0.81 11.84 -12.53
CA LEU A 153 -1.61 12.53 -13.54
C LEU A 153 -1.75 14.03 -13.23
N THR A 154 -2.09 14.38 -11.98
CA THR A 154 -2.22 15.79 -11.57
C THR A 154 -0.88 16.52 -11.61
N ALA A 155 0.22 15.89 -11.17
CA ALA A 155 1.55 16.47 -11.27
C ALA A 155 1.95 16.77 -12.72
N PHE A 156 1.68 15.85 -13.65
CA PHE A 156 1.99 16.03 -15.07
C PHE A 156 1.07 17.07 -15.73
N ALA A 157 -0.22 17.11 -15.34
CA ALA A 157 -1.15 18.13 -15.80
C ALA A 157 -0.75 19.53 -15.32
N MET A 158 -0.28 19.66 -14.06
CA MET A 158 0.29 20.90 -13.54
C MET A 158 1.55 21.30 -14.32
N ALA A 159 2.45 20.35 -14.61
CA ALA A 159 3.63 20.63 -15.43
C ALA A 159 3.26 21.11 -16.84
N ALA A 160 2.24 20.52 -17.47
CA ALA A 160 1.71 20.99 -18.76
C ALA A 160 1.14 22.42 -18.64
N TYR A 161 0.40 22.72 -17.57
CA TYR A 161 -0.10 24.06 -17.29
C TYR A 161 1.03 25.09 -17.11
N PHE A 162 2.06 24.78 -16.32
CA PHE A 162 3.22 25.66 -16.15
C PHE A 162 3.98 25.86 -17.47
N GLN A 163 4.14 24.80 -18.27
CA GLN A 163 4.76 24.93 -19.59
C GLN A 163 3.95 25.87 -20.50
N ALA A 164 2.62 25.76 -20.52
CA ALA A 164 1.76 26.62 -21.32
C ALA A 164 1.87 28.10 -20.92
N GLN A 165 1.95 28.39 -19.61
CA GLN A 165 2.01 29.76 -19.09
C GLN A 165 3.38 30.44 -19.28
N TYR A 166 4.48 29.70 -19.07
CA TYR A 166 5.82 30.28 -18.98
C TYR A 166 6.73 29.98 -20.18
N PHE A 167 6.42 28.93 -20.94
CA PHE A 167 7.28 28.39 -22.01
C PHE A 167 6.50 28.12 -23.30
N SER A 168 5.54 28.99 -23.64
CA SER A 168 4.91 28.97 -24.96
C SER A 168 5.87 29.60 -25.97
N PHE A 169 6.75 28.80 -26.57
CA PHE A 169 7.72 29.23 -27.60
C PHE A 169 7.05 29.64 -28.94
N GLY A 170 5.86 30.23 -28.90
CA GLY A 170 5.07 30.62 -30.07
C GLY A 170 4.46 29.47 -30.88
N LEU A 171 4.59 28.23 -30.40
CA LEU A 171 3.94 27.05 -30.96
C LEU A 171 2.50 26.98 -30.48
N SER A 172 1.54 27.08 -31.40
CA SER A 172 0.11 26.90 -31.12
C SER A 172 -0.52 25.86 -32.05
N LEU A 173 -1.46 25.13 -31.50
CA LEU A 173 -2.36 24.21 -32.17
C LEU A 173 -3.83 24.61 -31.92
N ASP A 174 -4.12 25.87 -31.56
CA ASP A 174 -5.48 26.37 -31.30
C ASP A 174 -6.33 26.46 -32.57
N PHE A 175 -6.80 25.31 -33.03
CA PHE A 175 -7.79 25.16 -34.09
C PHE A 175 -9.08 24.56 -33.52
N ALA A 176 -10.21 24.86 -34.16
CA ALA A 176 -11.50 24.29 -33.76
C ALA A 176 -11.47 22.75 -33.73
N VAL A 177 -10.75 22.14 -34.69
CA VAL A 177 -10.53 20.69 -34.75
C VAL A 177 -9.72 20.20 -33.55
N THR A 178 -8.65 20.90 -33.16
CA THR A 178 -7.83 20.53 -32.00
C THR A 178 -8.63 20.58 -30.70
N ARG A 179 -9.46 21.61 -30.50
CA ARG A 179 -10.33 21.72 -29.31
C ARG A 179 -11.37 20.60 -29.28
N PHE A 180 -11.92 20.23 -30.43
CA PHE A 180 -12.83 19.09 -30.54
C PHE A 180 -12.13 17.77 -30.19
N VAL A 181 -10.93 17.54 -30.73
CA VAL A 181 -10.11 16.37 -30.41
C VAL A 181 -9.73 16.34 -28.93
N ALA A 182 -9.36 17.48 -28.34
CA ALA A 182 -9.07 17.59 -26.90
C ALA A 182 -10.28 17.17 -26.05
N GLY A 183 -11.48 17.65 -26.41
CA GLY A 183 -12.73 17.25 -25.76
C GLY A 183 -13.03 15.75 -25.90
N LEU A 184 -12.80 15.17 -27.08
CA LEU A 184 -12.95 13.73 -27.30
C LEU A 184 -11.97 12.90 -26.47
N LEU A 185 -10.71 13.34 -26.36
CA LEU A 185 -9.69 12.64 -25.56
C LEU A 185 -10.01 12.71 -24.06
N LEU A 186 -10.39 13.88 -23.55
CA LEU A 186 -10.84 14.06 -22.16
C LEU A 186 -12.05 13.18 -21.84
N GLY A 187 -13.12 13.32 -22.64
CA GLY A 187 -14.35 12.57 -22.45
C GLY A 187 -14.14 11.06 -22.60
N GLY A 188 -13.36 10.64 -23.60
CA GLY A 188 -13.01 9.25 -23.84
C GLY A 188 -12.18 8.65 -22.71
N GLY A 189 -11.19 9.39 -22.19
CA GLY A 189 -10.38 8.95 -21.06
C GLY A 189 -11.18 8.78 -19.77
N VAL A 190 -12.05 9.73 -19.46
CA VAL A 190 -12.98 9.63 -18.31
C VAL A 190 -13.94 8.44 -18.50
N LEU A 191 -14.51 8.28 -19.69
CA LEU A 191 -15.42 7.18 -20.00
C LEU A 191 -14.72 5.81 -19.84
N LEU A 192 -13.48 5.67 -20.32
CA LEU A 192 -12.70 4.44 -20.14
C LEU A 192 -12.45 4.13 -18.66
N GLY A 193 -12.09 5.14 -17.86
CA GLY A 193 -11.93 4.99 -16.42
C GLY A 193 -13.22 4.53 -15.74
N LEU A 194 -14.35 5.16 -16.06
CA LEU A 194 -15.66 4.79 -15.53
C LEU A 194 -16.08 3.36 -15.93
N LEU A 195 -15.86 2.97 -17.18
CA LEU A 195 -16.16 1.61 -17.66
C LEU A 195 -15.28 0.57 -16.97
N ALA A 196 -14.01 0.86 -16.73
CA ALA A 196 -13.11 -0.03 -16.01
C ALA A 196 -13.55 -0.19 -14.55
N VAL A 197 -13.87 0.91 -13.87
CA VAL A 197 -14.40 0.88 -12.49
C VAL A 197 -15.74 0.14 -12.43
N TYR A 198 -16.62 0.36 -13.39
CA TYR A 198 -17.90 -0.34 -13.49
C TYR A 198 -17.69 -1.85 -13.63
N GLU A 199 -16.80 -2.29 -14.52
CA GLU A 199 -16.51 -3.71 -14.74
C GLU A 199 -15.87 -4.36 -13.49
N MET A 200 -14.96 -3.65 -12.83
CA MET A 200 -14.34 -4.12 -11.57
C MET A 200 -15.35 -4.24 -10.43
N ARG A 201 -16.26 -3.27 -10.30
CA ARG A 201 -17.36 -3.31 -9.31
C ARG A 201 -18.33 -4.43 -9.59
N ARG A 202 -18.67 -4.68 -10.86
CA ARG A 202 -19.56 -5.77 -11.27
C ARG A 202 -18.99 -7.16 -10.95
N GLN A 203 -17.66 -7.26 -10.84
CA GLN A 203 -16.94 -8.50 -10.53
C GLN A 203 -16.52 -8.60 -9.04
N ASP A 204 -16.99 -7.68 -8.18
CA ASP A 204 -16.62 -7.58 -6.74
C ASP A 204 -15.11 -7.55 -6.50
N THR A 205 -14.37 -6.83 -7.36
CA THR A 205 -12.91 -6.66 -7.22
C THR A 205 -12.56 -5.25 -6.73
N THR A 206 -11.50 -5.13 -5.92
CA THR A 206 -11.10 -3.86 -5.30
C THR A 206 -10.51 -2.88 -6.31
N ILE A 207 -10.93 -1.61 -6.21
CA ILE A 207 -10.52 -0.49 -7.09
C ILE A 207 -9.16 0.11 -6.66
N ILE A 208 -8.59 -0.35 -5.55
CA ILE A 208 -7.41 0.27 -4.93
C ILE A 208 -6.12 -0.37 -5.49
N PRO A 209 -5.23 0.41 -6.14
CA PRO A 209 -3.92 -0.05 -6.53
C PRO A 209 -3.17 -0.58 -5.30
N HIS A 210 -2.53 -1.75 -5.40
CA HIS A 210 -1.81 -2.48 -4.34
C HIS A 210 -2.62 -3.47 -3.48
N ARG A 211 -3.93 -3.63 -3.69
CA ARG A 211 -4.68 -4.75 -3.12
C ARG A 211 -4.56 -6.00 -4.01
N GLU A 212 -4.64 -7.19 -3.42
CA GLU A 212 -4.69 -8.41 -4.22
C GLU A 212 -6.08 -8.57 -4.85
N ALA A 213 -6.16 -8.66 -6.17
CA ALA A 213 -7.42 -8.96 -6.85
C ALA A 213 -7.89 -10.38 -6.48
N ASP A 214 -9.15 -10.54 -6.06
CA ASP A 214 -9.75 -11.86 -5.76
C ASP A 214 -10.09 -12.64 -7.04
N ARG A 215 -10.27 -11.94 -8.16
CA ARG A 215 -10.54 -12.51 -9.49
C ARG A 215 -9.82 -11.74 -10.58
N LEU A 216 -9.43 -12.46 -11.63
CA LEU A 216 -8.85 -11.86 -12.83
C LEU A 216 -9.97 -11.40 -13.77
N VAL A 217 -10.20 -10.09 -13.84
CA VAL A 217 -11.21 -9.49 -14.72
C VAL A 217 -10.70 -9.49 -16.17
N GLN A 218 -11.39 -10.22 -17.05
CA GLN A 218 -11.04 -10.37 -18.48
C GLN A 218 -12.17 -9.91 -19.43
N SER A 219 -13.29 -9.47 -18.89
CA SER A 219 -14.50 -9.08 -19.64
C SER A 219 -14.56 -7.58 -19.89
N GLY A 220 -15.48 -7.16 -20.75
CA GLY A 220 -15.72 -5.75 -21.05
C GLY A 220 -14.47 -5.05 -21.57
N ILE A 221 -14.13 -3.91 -20.97
CA ILE A 221 -13.00 -3.10 -21.40
C ILE A 221 -11.63 -3.77 -21.16
N PHE A 222 -11.53 -4.65 -20.16
CA PHE A 222 -10.32 -5.43 -19.88
C PHE A 222 -10.01 -6.45 -20.98
N SER A 223 -10.99 -6.83 -21.82
CA SER A 223 -10.70 -7.70 -22.97
C SER A 223 -9.86 -7.00 -24.07
N ARG A 224 -9.93 -5.66 -24.15
CA ARG A 224 -9.26 -4.86 -25.19
C ARG A 224 -7.85 -4.43 -24.79
N THR A 225 -7.68 -4.04 -23.53
CA THR A 225 -6.39 -3.68 -22.94
C THR A 225 -6.35 -4.17 -21.51
N ARG A 226 -5.19 -4.65 -21.04
CA ARG A 226 -5.04 -5.06 -19.65
C ARG A 226 -5.08 -3.89 -18.67
N ASN A 227 -4.86 -2.67 -19.16
CA ASN A 227 -4.63 -1.46 -18.37
C ASN A 227 -5.55 -0.30 -18.80
N PRO A 228 -6.89 -0.47 -18.80
CA PRO A 228 -7.82 0.52 -19.34
C PRO A 228 -7.87 1.82 -18.53
N ILE A 229 -7.64 1.76 -17.22
CA ILE A 229 -7.59 2.94 -16.33
C ILE A 229 -6.39 3.81 -16.69
N TYR A 230 -5.20 3.21 -16.73
CA TYR A 230 -3.96 3.91 -17.08
C TYR A 230 -3.98 4.46 -18.51
N LEU A 231 -4.63 3.75 -19.45
CA LEU A 231 -4.87 4.29 -20.79
C LEU A 231 -5.78 5.53 -20.74
N GLY A 232 -6.82 5.51 -19.91
CA GLY A 232 -7.68 6.67 -19.66
C GLY A 232 -6.89 7.87 -19.15
N ASP A 233 -5.97 7.66 -18.20
CA ASP A 233 -5.10 8.74 -17.68
C ASP A 233 -4.22 9.36 -18.77
N LEU A 234 -3.69 8.56 -19.70
CA LEU A 234 -2.92 9.07 -20.83
C LEU A 234 -3.78 9.91 -21.80
N LEU A 235 -5.02 9.48 -22.07
CA LEU A 235 -5.95 10.25 -22.91
C LEU A 235 -6.36 11.56 -22.22
N ILE A 236 -6.59 11.53 -20.91
CA ILE A 236 -6.89 12.73 -20.12
C ILE A 236 -5.72 13.70 -20.19
N LEU A 237 -4.49 13.25 -19.95
CA LEU A 237 -3.31 14.12 -20.02
C LEU A 237 -3.13 14.72 -21.43
N ALA A 238 -3.28 13.91 -22.48
CA ALA A 238 -3.20 14.38 -23.87
C ALA A 238 -4.29 15.42 -24.17
N GLY A 239 -5.52 15.18 -23.72
CA GLY A 239 -6.64 16.11 -23.87
C GLY A 239 -6.44 17.43 -23.11
N ILE A 240 -5.96 17.39 -21.86
CA ILE A 240 -5.58 18.58 -21.08
C ILE A 240 -4.49 19.37 -21.82
N THR A 241 -3.46 18.69 -22.30
CA THR A 241 -2.32 19.30 -22.98
C THR A 241 -2.75 20.03 -24.25
N LEU A 242 -3.62 19.42 -25.05
CA LEU A 242 -4.19 20.07 -26.25
C LEU A 242 -5.16 21.20 -25.91
N TYR A 243 -5.95 21.07 -24.84
CA TYR A 243 -6.88 22.10 -24.39
C TYR A 243 -6.15 23.36 -23.90
N LEU A 244 -5.01 23.19 -23.23
CA LEU A 244 -4.14 24.27 -22.76
C LEU A 244 -3.22 24.84 -23.86
N ASP A 245 -3.30 24.31 -25.07
CA ASP A 245 -2.40 24.64 -26.19
C ASP A 245 -0.91 24.45 -25.85
N ALA A 246 -0.62 23.47 -24.99
CA ALA A 246 0.69 23.21 -24.42
C ALA A 246 1.50 22.24 -25.33
N VAL A 247 1.80 22.67 -26.55
CA VAL A 247 2.35 21.79 -27.61
C VAL A 247 3.60 21.02 -27.15
N LEU A 248 4.52 21.68 -26.44
CA LEU A 248 5.74 21.04 -25.96
C LEU A 248 5.48 20.02 -24.84
N ALA A 249 4.44 20.23 -24.03
CA ALA A 249 4.02 19.30 -23.00
C ALA A 249 3.42 18.00 -23.57
N LEU A 250 3.19 17.86 -24.88
CA LEU A 250 2.80 16.57 -25.48
C LEU A 250 3.85 15.47 -25.22
N VAL A 251 5.12 15.83 -25.03
CA VAL A 251 6.17 14.89 -24.62
C VAL A 251 5.91 14.28 -23.23
N LEU A 252 5.14 14.95 -22.37
CA LEU A 252 4.78 14.44 -21.05
C LEU A 252 3.88 13.21 -21.13
N VAL A 253 3.14 13.00 -22.23
CA VAL A 253 2.28 11.82 -22.41
C VAL A 253 3.09 10.51 -22.48
N PRO A 254 4.08 10.33 -23.39
CA PRO A 254 4.91 9.13 -23.38
C PRO A 254 5.78 9.01 -22.13
N VAL A 255 6.16 10.12 -21.50
CA VAL A 255 6.86 10.09 -20.20
C VAL A 255 5.95 9.54 -19.10
N LEU A 256 4.70 10.01 -19.00
CA LEU A 256 3.72 9.47 -18.04
C LEU A 256 3.47 7.98 -18.31
N ALA A 257 3.32 7.58 -19.58
CA ALA A 257 3.15 6.17 -19.93
C ALA A 257 4.32 5.31 -19.42
N ARG A 258 5.55 5.82 -19.52
CA ARG A 258 6.75 5.14 -19.04
C ARG A 258 6.80 5.03 -17.52
N VAL A 259 6.37 6.09 -16.81
CA VAL A 259 6.26 6.11 -15.35
C VAL A 259 5.19 5.14 -14.89
N LEU A 260 3.98 5.20 -15.47
CA LEU A 260 2.88 4.31 -15.18
C LEU A 260 3.28 2.84 -15.39
N GLU A 261 3.96 2.56 -16.50
CA GLU A 261 4.45 1.22 -16.80
C GLU A 261 5.40 0.68 -15.73
N ARG A 262 6.45 1.45 -15.39
CA ARG A 262 7.51 0.98 -14.48
C ARG A 262 7.06 0.93 -13.03
N ARG A 263 6.28 1.92 -12.61
CA ARG A 263 5.94 2.13 -11.21
C ARG A 263 4.70 1.38 -10.79
N PHE A 264 3.72 1.23 -11.68
CA PHE A 264 2.41 0.66 -11.35
C PHE A 264 2.12 -0.63 -12.10
N ILE A 265 2.17 -0.61 -13.44
CA ILE A 265 1.73 -1.74 -14.27
C ILE A 265 2.61 -2.96 -14.08
N LEU A 266 3.94 -2.83 -14.11
CA LEU A 266 4.85 -3.98 -13.97
C LEU A 266 4.71 -4.67 -12.60
N PRO A 267 4.78 -3.95 -11.46
CA PRO A 267 4.52 -4.57 -10.15
C PRO A 267 3.13 -5.21 -10.03
N GLU A 268 2.11 -4.59 -10.63
CA GLU A 268 0.75 -5.12 -10.64
C GLU A 268 0.62 -6.41 -11.47
N GLU A 269 1.14 -6.42 -12.69
CA GLU A 269 1.17 -7.61 -13.54
C GLU A 269 1.98 -8.75 -12.89
N ASP A 270 3.06 -8.45 -12.18
CA ASP A 270 3.85 -9.47 -11.47
C ASP A 270 3.09 -10.06 -10.27
N ARG A 271 2.30 -9.25 -9.54
CA ARG A 271 1.38 -9.76 -8.52
C ARG A 271 0.32 -10.69 -9.13
N LEU A 272 -0.30 -10.26 -10.23
CA LEU A 272 -1.30 -11.07 -10.94
C LEU A 272 -0.69 -12.37 -11.50
N ARG A 273 0.55 -12.32 -12.00
CA ARG A 273 1.28 -13.50 -12.49
C ARG A 273 1.56 -14.49 -11.36
N ARG A 274 1.96 -14.02 -10.18
CA ARG A 274 2.18 -14.88 -9.01
C ARG A 274 0.88 -15.54 -8.52
N LYS A 275 -0.23 -14.79 -8.50
CA LYS A 275 -1.52 -15.25 -7.97
C LYS A 275 -2.27 -16.18 -8.93
N PHE A 276 -2.47 -15.76 -10.19
CA PHE A 276 -3.31 -16.47 -11.15
C PHE A 276 -2.54 -17.34 -12.15
N ARG A 277 -1.20 -17.29 -12.15
CA ARG A 277 -0.29 -18.16 -12.91
C ARG A 277 -0.73 -18.41 -14.37
N ALA A 278 -1.25 -19.61 -14.66
CA ALA A 278 -1.62 -20.04 -16.00
C ALA A 278 -2.76 -19.21 -16.62
N ASP A 279 -3.74 -18.77 -15.82
CA ASP A 279 -4.86 -17.97 -16.32
C ASP A 279 -4.39 -16.56 -16.72
N PHE A 280 -3.45 -15.98 -15.96
CA PHE A 280 -2.83 -14.71 -16.32
C PHE A 280 -1.96 -14.85 -17.59
N ALA A 281 -1.23 -15.96 -17.74
CA ALA A 281 -0.47 -16.23 -18.95
C ALA A 281 -1.38 -16.32 -20.20
N ARG A 282 -2.52 -17.02 -20.09
CA ARG A 282 -3.52 -17.12 -21.16
C ARG A 282 -4.14 -15.76 -21.48
N TYR A 283 -4.44 -14.96 -20.46
CA TYR A 283 -4.93 -13.60 -20.63
C TYR A 283 -3.90 -12.73 -21.37
N CYS A 284 -2.62 -12.85 -21.03
CA CYS A 284 -1.56 -12.08 -21.68
C CYS A 284 -1.40 -12.38 -23.18
N GLN A 285 -1.78 -13.58 -23.63
CA GLN A 285 -1.77 -13.96 -25.05
C GLN A 285 -2.96 -13.35 -25.81
N LYS A 286 -4.09 -13.16 -25.14
CA LYS A 286 -5.32 -12.63 -25.75
C LYS A 286 -5.38 -11.10 -25.75
N THR A 287 -4.82 -10.49 -24.72
CA THR A 287 -4.95 -9.06 -24.48
C THR A 287 -3.59 -8.44 -24.24
N ARG A 288 -3.29 -7.38 -24.99
CA ARG A 288 -2.04 -6.63 -24.91
C ARG A 288 -2.01 -5.72 -23.68
N ARG A 289 -0.80 -5.31 -23.26
CA ARG A 289 -0.60 -4.40 -22.13
C ARG A 289 -1.24 -3.03 -22.39
N TRP A 290 -1.01 -2.53 -23.60
CA TRP A 290 -1.59 -1.34 -24.22
C TRP A 290 -2.38 -1.76 -25.47
N ILE A 291 -3.20 -0.88 -26.05
CA ILE A 291 -3.96 -1.18 -27.30
C ILE A 291 -3.03 -1.59 -28.45
#